data_AF-A0A4R4PRN0-F1
#
_entry.id   AF-A0A4R4PRN0-F1
#
_cell.length_a   1.000
_cell.length_b   1.000
_cell.length_c   1.000
_cell.angle_alpha   90.00
_cell.angle_beta   90.00
_cell.angle_gamma   90.00
#
_symmetry.space_group_name_H-M   'P 1'
#
loop_
_entity.id
_entity.type
_entity.pdbx_description
1 polymer ?
#
loop_
_entity_poly.entity_id
_entity_poly.type
_entity_poly.pdbx_seq_one_letter_code
_entity_poly.pdbx_strand_id
1 'polypeptide(L)'
;MSHNTVRRAGMLRRWVRQAGVRPVASVLSGHLAMRALGAGIRRCTPPGIADFTSSGGRLATSAGAFLESLGWQPNQVAEVLGEYQEVSEQLAARYAETELHYPRTHGVEAETSAALYGLGRLLRPESVVETGVADGRSSWLLLSALERNGAGVLHSFDISDSAGRLVAQHPRWRLEVLSATSPETSLRRSLARIGRIDLFFHDSDHMYLPQLFEYGQAWSRMAPGGVLASDDVNCSRAFLDFCGAKGQRPAFLFDSRKITGAVRLAAAPQPRAEKPQPVG
;
A
#
# COMPACT_ATOMS: atom_id res chain seq x y z
N MET A 1 -35.30 5.90 -12.26
CA MET A 1 -34.33 4.98 -11.60
C MET A 1 -32.93 5.36 -12.06
N SER A 2 -32.06 5.81 -11.14
CA SER A 2 -30.77 6.44 -11.49
C SER A 2 -29.78 5.45 -12.12
N HIS A 3 -29.06 5.89 -13.16
CA HIS A 3 -27.98 5.17 -13.86
C HIS A 3 -26.93 4.53 -12.93
N ASN A 4 -26.79 5.06 -11.71
CA ASN A 4 -25.82 4.61 -10.72
C ASN A 4 -26.17 3.25 -10.08
N THR A 5 -27.45 2.91 -9.98
CA THR A 5 -27.91 1.66 -9.36
C THR A 5 -27.70 0.46 -10.29
N VAL A 6 -27.81 0.67 -11.60
CA VAL A 6 -27.63 -0.36 -12.65
C VAL A 6 -26.15 -0.75 -12.77
N ARG A 7 -25.22 0.22 -12.68
CA ARG A 7 -23.77 -0.04 -12.68
C ARG A 7 -23.32 -0.87 -11.47
N ARG A 8 -23.85 -0.58 -10.28
CA ARG A 8 -23.53 -1.31 -9.02
C ARG A 8 -23.98 -2.77 -9.05
N ALA A 9 -25.18 -3.05 -9.56
CA ALA A 9 -25.67 -4.42 -9.70
C ALA A 9 -24.87 -5.22 -10.74
N GLY A 10 -24.42 -4.58 -11.81
CA GLY A 10 -23.55 -5.18 -12.83
C GLY A 10 -22.17 -5.55 -12.29
N MET A 11 -21.55 -4.68 -11.50
CA MET A 11 -20.25 -4.90 -10.87
C MET A 11 -20.29 -6.06 -9.86
N LEU A 12 -21.30 -6.11 -8.99
CA LEU A 12 -21.45 -7.17 -7.99
C LEU A 12 -21.71 -8.55 -8.64
N ARG A 13 -22.56 -8.60 -9.66
CA ARG A 13 -22.83 -9.83 -10.43
C ARG A 13 -21.63 -10.27 -11.28
N ARG A 14 -20.75 -9.36 -11.68
CA ARG A 14 -19.50 -9.67 -12.37
C ARG A 14 -18.48 -10.25 -11.39
N TRP A 15 -18.36 -9.65 -10.21
CA TRP A 15 -17.52 -10.12 -9.11
C TRP A 15 -17.85 -11.53 -8.63
N VAL A 16 -19.12 -11.84 -8.34
CA VAL A 16 -19.55 -13.19 -7.94
C VAL A 16 -19.20 -14.24 -9.00
N ARG A 17 -19.30 -13.89 -10.28
CA ARG A 17 -18.99 -14.80 -11.40
C ARG A 17 -17.49 -15.00 -11.64
N GLN A 18 -16.64 -14.02 -11.30
CA GLN A 18 -15.21 -14.03 -11.65
C GLN A 18 -14.27 -14.38 -10.49
N ALA A 19 -14.63 -14.02 -9.25
CA ALA A 19 -13.78 -14.24 -8.06
C ALA A 19 -14.20 -15.46 -7.22
N GLY A 20 -15.33 -16.10 -7.56
CA GLY A 20 -15.89 -17.24 -6.82
C GLY A 20 -16.63 -16.82 -5.54
N VAL A 21 -17.54 -17.66 -5.07
CA VAL A 21 -18.49 -17.31 -3.99
C VAL A 21 -17.78 -17.05 -2.66
N ARG A 22 -16.67 -17.72 -2.34
CA ARG A 22 -15.99 -17.62 -1.03
C ARG A 22 -15.22 -16.31 -0.78
N PRO A 23 -14.32 -15.83 -1.67
CA PRO A 23 -13.65 -14.55 -1.49
C PRO A 23 -14.61 -13.37 -1.59
N VAL A 24 -15.60 -13.50 -2.49
CA VAL A 24 -16.69 -12.53 -2.61
C VAL A 24 -17.56 -12.55 -1.37
N ALA A 25 -17.80 -13.71 -0.75
CA ALA A 25 -18.49 -13.81 0.53
C ALA A 25 -17.67 -13.28 1.70
N SER A 26 -16.33 -13.33 1.75
CA SER A 26 -15.57 -12.70 2.85
C SER A 26 -15.59 -11.18 2.75
N VAL A 27 -15.42 -10.64 1.53
CA VAL A 27 -15.55 -9.19 1.27
C VAL A 27 -16.99 -8.73 1.42
N LEU A 28 -17.97 -9.52 0.98
CA LEU A 28 -19.40 -9.24 1.13
C LEU A 28 -19.90 -9.46 2.57
N SER A 29 -19.35 -10.40 3.34
CA SER A 29 -19.68 -10.59 4.75
C SER A 29 -19.22 -9.39 5.55
N GLY A 30 -18.01 -8.88 5.29
CA GLY A 30 -17.58 -7.57 5.81
C GLY A 30 -18.50 -6.44 5.33
N HIS A 31 -18.85 -6.43 4.03
CA HIS A 31 -19.75 -5.43 3.44
C HIS A 31 -21.18 -5.47 4.00
N LEU A 32 -21.72 -6.65 4.33
CA LEU A 32 -23.07 -6.91 4.85
C LEU A 32 -23.12 -6.66 6.36
N ALA A 33 -22.11 -7.10 7.12
CA ALA A 33 -21.93 -6.73 8.53
C ALA A 33 -21.86 -5.20 8.68
N MET A 34 -21.14 -4.52 7.78
CA MET A 34 -21.07 -3.05 7.75
C MET A 34 -22.33 -2.37 7.15
N ARG A 35 -23.23 -3.10 6.47
CA ARG A 35 -24.57 -2.61 6.06
C ARG A 35 -25.58 -2.66 7.19
N ALA A 36 -25.50 -3.68 8.06
CA ALA A 36 -26.35 -3.78 9.25
C ALA A 36 -26.11 -2.61 10.22
N LEU A 37 -24.90 -2.05 10.25
CA LEU A 37 -24.49 -0.91 11.08
C LEU A 37 -24.85 0.49 10.50
N GLY A 38 -25.71 0.58 9.47
CA GLY A 38 -26.24 1.86 8.97
C GLY A 38 -25.27 2.71 8.10
N ALA A 39 -24.05 2.26 7.84
CA ALA A 39 -23.02 3.01 7.09
C ALA A 39 -23.19 3.02 5.55
N GLY A 40 -24.40 2.77 5.02
CA GLY A 40 -24.66 2.59 3.58
C GLY A 40 -24.44 3.84 2.71
N ILE A 41 -24.50 5.03 3.30
CA ILE A 41 -24.58 6.32 2.59
C ILE A 41 -23.23 7.06 2.54
N ARG A 42 -22.24 6.73 3.40
CA ARG A 42 -20.93 7.40 3.50
C ARG A 42 -19.79 6.69 2.73
N ARG A 43 -20.10 5.90 1.69
CA ARG A 43 -19.15 4.95 1.08
C ARG A 43 -18.38 5.48 -0.14
N CYS A 44 -18.76 6.66 -0.63
CA CYS A 44 -18.07 7.36 -1.72
C CYS A 44 -17.76 8.82 -1.34
N THR A 45 -17.86 9.15 -0.04
CA THR A 45 -17.53 10.47 0.46
C THR A 45 -16.11 10.40 1.01
N PRO A 46 -15.19 11.23 0.50
CA PRO A 46 -13.89 11.46 1.11
C PRO A 46 -14.01 11.63 2.64
N PRO A 47 -13.24 10.89 3.46
CA PRO A 47 -13.19 11.13 4.89
C PRO A 47 -12.68 12.53 5.20
N GLY A 48 -13.18 13.15 6.27
CA GLY A 48 -12.67 14.42 6.76
C GLY A 48 -11.41 14.22 7.63
N ILE A 49 -10.65 15.29 7.88
CA ILE A 49 -9.46 15.25 8.75
C ILE A 49 -9.76 14.63 10.13
N ALA A 50 -10.93 14.91 10.70
CA ALA A 50 -11.36 14.35 11.98
C ALA A 50 -11.52 12.82 11.97
N ASP A 51 -11.85 12.21 10.82
CA ASP A 51 -11.93 10.75 10.69
C ASP A 51 -10.55 10.10 10.85
N PHE A 52 -9.51 10.72 10.26
CA PHE A 52 -8.13 10.25 10.37
C PHE A 52 -7.61 10.36 11.79
N THR A 53 -7.84 11.50 12.44
CA THR A 53 -7.36 11.70 13.81
C THR A 53 -8.03 10.75 14.80
N SER A 54 -9.31 10.45 14.57
CA SER A 54 -10.06 9.48 15.39
C SER A 54 -9.60 8.03 15.19
N SER A 55 -9.15 7.67 13.97
CA SER A 55 -8.74 6.30 13.66
C SER A 55 -7.28 6.00 13.99
N GLY A 56 -6.37 6.94 13.73
CA GLY A 56 -4.92 6.71 13.75
C GLY A 56 -4.12 7.60 14.70
N GLY A 57 -4.78 8.54 15.39
CA GLY A 57 -4.10 9.49 16.26
C GLY A 57 -3.59 10.72 15.51
N ARG A 58 -2.33 11.14 15.71
CA ARG A 58 -1.83 12.37 15.09
C ARG A 58 -1.55 12.15 13.60
N LEU A 59 -2.07 13.06 12.77
CA LEU A 59 -1.73 13.15 11.35
C LEU A 59 -0.31 13.73 11.24
N ALA A 60 0.65 12.92 10.81
CA ALA A 60 2.03 13.37 10.61
C ALA A 60 2.09 14.29 9.39
N THR A 61 2.99 15.26 9.42
CA THR A 61 3.28 16.18 8.30
C THR A 61 4.73 16.04 7.82
N SER A 62 5.43 15.02 8.30
CA SER A 62 6.77 14.66 7.85
C SER A 62 6.93 13.14 7.83
N ALA A 63 7.77 12.66 6.92
CA ALA A 63 8.14 11.26 6.79
C ALA A 63 8.72 10.72 8.10
N GLY A 64 9.51 11.52 8.81
CA GLY A 64 10.11 11.14 10.08
C GLY A 64 9.06 10.80 11.14
N ALA A 65 8.13 11.74 11.40
CA ALA A 65 7.06 11.52 12.35
C ALA A 65 6.13 10.37 11.94
N PHE A 66 5.91 10.19 10.63
CA PHE A 66 5.14 9.07 10.10
C PHE A 66 5.81 7.72 10.38
N LEU A 67 7.10 7.58 10.08
CA LEU A 67 7.86 6.35 10.35
C LEU A 67 7.97 6.07 11.85
N GLU A 68 8.19 7.08 12.68
CA GLU A 68 8.18 6.94 14.14
C GLU A 68 6.82 6.46 14.66
N SER A 69 5.71 6.95 14.09
CA SER A 69 4.37 6.49 14.46
C SER A 69 4.07 5.03 14.07
N LEU A 70 4.84 4.47 13.14
CA LEU A 70 4.84 3.05 12.78
C LEU A 70 5.79 2.21 13.66
N GLY A 71 6.44 2.84 14.64
CA GLY A 71 7.21 2.17 15.70
C GLY A 71 8.71 2.03 15.45
N TRP A 72 9.29 2.72 14.46
CA TRP A 72 10.74 2.80 14.31
C TRP A 72 11.36 3.84 15.24
N GLN A 73 12.60 3.62 15.65
CA GLN A 73 13.29 4.52 16.59
C GLN A 73 13.76 5.80 15.90
N PRO A 74 13.65 6.98 16.54
CA PRO A 74 14.01 8.27 15.93
C PRO A 74 15.43 8.33 15.36
N ASN A 75 16.41 7.68 16.00
CA ASN A 75 17.79 7.64 15.51
C ASN A 75 17.92 6.86 14.19
N GLN A 76 17.23 5.72 14.06
CA GLN A 76 17.21 4.92 12.83
C GLN A 76 16.48 5.67 11.71
N VAL A 77 15.39 6.34 12.05
CA VAL A 77 14.62 7.17 11.10
C VAL A 77 15.47 8.33 10.60
N ALA A 78 16.15 9.06 11.49
CA ALA A 78 17.02 10.17 11.12
C ALA A 78 18.18 9.74 10.23
N GLU A 79 18.82 8.60 10.53
CA GLU A 79 19.89 8.03 9.70
C GLU A 79 19.39 7.74 8.27
N VAL A 80 18.27 7.03 8.14
CA VAL A 80 17.69 6.68 6.85
C VAL A 80 17.22 7.91 6.08
N LEU A 81 16.64 8.91 6.74
CA LEU A 81 16.21 10.14 6.07
C LEU A 81 17.39 11.04 5.65
N GLY A 82 18.54 10.94 6.33
CA GLY A 82 19.78 11.57 5.87
C GLY A 82 20.26 11.01 4.53
N GLU A 83 20.11 9.69 4.32
CA GLU A 83 20.43 9.04 3.04
C GLU A 83 19.49 9.47 1.90
N TYR A 84 18.24 9.78 2.24
CA TYR A 84 17.21 10.10 1.24
C TYR A 84 17.52 11.35 0.43
N GLN A 85 18.32 12.29 0.94
CA GLN A 85 18.71 13.49 0.20
C GLN A 85 19.36 13.14 -1.14
N GLU A 86 20.39 12.28 -1.11
CA GLU A 86 21.09 11.81 -2.33
C GLU A 86 20.14 11.08 -3.28
N VAL A 87 19.27 10.23 -2.72
CA VAL A 87 18.26 9.48 -3.46
C VAL A 87 17.26 10.43 -4.15
N SER A 88 16.86 11.52 -3.49
CA SER A 88 15.95 12.51 -4.08
C SER A 88 16.58 13.29 -5.24
N GLU A 89 17.88 13.58 -5.16
CA GLU A 89 18.64 14.25 -6.23
C GLU A 89 18.79 13.33 -7.45
N GLN A 90 19.09 12.04 -7.23
CA GLN A 90 19.15 11.03 -8.30
C GLN A 90 17.80 10.86 -8.99
N LEU A 91 16.69 10.85 -8.23
CA LEU A 91 15.35 10.80 -8.80
C LEU A 91 15.05 12.04 -9.65
N ALA A 92 15.43 13.24 -9.17
CA ALA A 92 15.24 14.48 -9.92
C ALA A 92 16.04 14.50 -11.23
N ALA A 93 17.30 14.01 -11.21
CA ALA A 93 18.09 13.83 -12.42
C ALA A 93 17.42 12.84 -13.38
N ARG A 94 16.92 11.71 -12.87
CA ARG A 94 16.20 10.71 -13.67
C ARG A 94 14.96 11.29 -14.35
N TYR A 95 14.22 12.14 -13.64
CA TYR A 95 13.10 12.88 -14.21
C TYR A 95 13.50 13.80 -15.35
N ALA A 96 14.66 14.47 -15.27
CA ALA A 96 15.14 15.36 -16.31
C ALA A 96 15.44 14.63 -17.63
N GLU A 97 15.89 13.38 -17.55
CA GLU A 97 16.32 12.56 -18.69
C GLU A 97 15.21 11.66 -19.26
N THR A 98 14.07 11.53 -18.57
CA THR A 98 13.01 10.59 -18.94
C THR A 98 11.81 11.31 -19.54
N GLU A 99 11.34 10.83 -20.69
CA GLU A 99 10.06 11.23 -21.27
C GLU A 99 8.90 10.52 -20.53
N LEU A 100 8.08 11.31 -19.85
CA LEU A 100 7.03 10.84 -18.95
C LEU A 100 5.67 10.80 -19.65
N HIS A 101 4.81 9.87 -19.23
CA HIS A 101 3.42 9.85 -19.66
C HIS A 101 2.53 10.74 -18.78
N TYR A 102 2.85 10.87 -17.49
CA TYR A 102 2.08 11.63 -16.53
C TYR A 102 2.76 12.98 -16.22
N PRO A 103 1.98 14.02 -15.84
CA PRO A 103 2.53 15.33 -15.55
C PRO A 103 3.52 15.29 -14.38
N ARG A 104 4.61 16.07 -14.53
CA ARG A 104 5.63 16.26 -13.51
C ARG A 104 5.05 16.95 -12.28
N THR A 105 5.10 16.31 -11.11
CA THR A 105 4.69 16.88 -9.82
C THR A 105 5.89 17.13 -8.89
N HIS A 106 6.96 17.76 -9.42
CA HIS A 106 8.18 18.05 -8.65
C HIS A 106 7.86 18.84 -7.36
N GLY A 107 8.33 18.35 -6.22
CA GLY A 107 8.24 19.03 -4.92
C GLY A 107 6.88 18.96 -4.19
N VAL A 108 5.83 18.44 -4.83
CA VAL A 108 4.47 18.39 -4.24
C VAL A 108 4.33 17.25 -3.23
N GLU A 109 5.23 16.26 -3.25
CA GLU A 109 5.07 15.01 -2.47
C GLU A 109 6.40 14.50 -1.90
N ALA A 110 7.21 15.42 -1.37
CA ALA A 110 8.55 15.13 -0.87
C ALA A 110 8.52 14.19 0.33
N GLU A 111 7.57 14.40 1.25
CA GLU A 111 7.42 13.60 2.47
C GLU A 111 6.94 12.19 2.14
N THR A 112 6.00 12.05 1.20
CA THR A 112 5.54 10.74 0.73
C THR A 112 6.68 9.93 0.13
N SER A 113 7.56 10.60 -0.63
CA SER A 113 8.73 9.93 -1.23
C SER A 113 9.76 9.49 -0.19
N ALA A 114 10.07 10.37 0.76
CA ALA A 114 10.93 10.07 1.89
C ALA A 114 10.39 8.91 2.73
N ALA A 115 9.07 8.88 2.96
CA ALA A 115 8.39 7.82 3.69
C ALA A 115 8.48 6.47 2.96
N LEU A 116 8.23 6.42 1.64
CA LEU A 116 8.34 5.18 0.86
C LEU A 116 9.76 4.61 0.87
N TYR A 117 10.76 5.46 0.65
CA TYR A 117 12.16 5.06 0.77
C TYR A 117 12.47 4.55 2.20
N GLY A 118 12.00 5.28 3.21
CA GLY A 118 12.18 4.93 4.62
C GLY A 118 11.54 3.59 4.99
N LEU A 119 10.31 3.32 4.52
CA LEU A 119 9.64 2.03 4.70
C LEU A 119 10.49 0.89 4.13
N GLY A 120 11.01 1.03 2.91
CA GLY A 120 11.89 0.04 2.31
C GLY A 120 13.19 -0.18 3.11
N ARG A 121 13.88 0.90 3.50
CA ARG A 121 15.17 0.82 4.20
C ARG A 121 15.05 0.28 5.63
N LEU A 122 14.04 0.72 6.37
CA LEU A 122 13.83 0.36 7.78
C LEU A 122 13.20 -1.02 7.94
N LEU A 123 12.32 -1.44 7.03
CA LEU A 123 11.71 -2.76 7.08
C LEU A 123 12.63 -3.87 6.56
N ARG A 124 13.54 -3.53 5.63
CA ARG A 124 14.43 -4.48 4.93
C ARG A 124 13.65 -5.67 4.32
N PRO A 125 12.60 -5.43 3.52
CA PRO A 125 11.70 -6.49 3.07
C PRO A 125 12.38 -7.41 2.05
N GLU A 126 12.04 -8.71 2.09
CA GLU A 126 12.41 -9.68 1.04
C GLU A 126 11.44 -9.59 -0.16
N SER A 127 10.17 -9.30 0.11
CA SER A 127 9.10 -9.23 -0.89
C SER A 127 8.29 -7.96 -0.73
N VAL A 128 8.33 -7.10 -1.75
CA VAL A 128 7.53 -5.88 -1.86
C VAL A 128 6.52 -6.04 -2.98
N VAL A 129 5.26 -5.67 -2.73
CA VAL A 129 4.19 -5.65 -3.71
C VAL A 129 3.65 -4.23 -3.86
N GLU A 130 3.51 -3.78 -5.09
CA GLU A 130 2.93 -2.48 -5.44
C GLU A 130 1.85 -2.63 -6.51
N THR A 131 0.76 -1.88 -6.39
CA THR A 131 -0.28 -1.76 -7.42
C THR A 131 -0.43 -0.31 -7.83
N GLY A 132 -0.46 -0.04 -9.14
CA GLY A 132 -0.42 1.32 -9.69
C GLY A 132 1.01 1.85 -9.72
N VAL A 133 1.61 1.82 -10.91
CA VAL A 133 3.03 2.14 -11.13
C VAL A 133 3.17 3.50 -11.81
N ALA A 134 2.26 3.82 -12.74
CA ALA A 134 2.34 5.03 -13.57
C ALA A 134 3.75 5.18 -14.18
N ASP A 135 4.41 6.33 -14.06
CA ASP A 135 5.80 6.50 -14.54
C ASP A 135 6.86 5.80 -13.66
N GLY A 136 6.51 5.27 -12.49
CA GLY A 136 7.40 4.44 -11.64
C GLY A 136 8.14 5.18 -10.53
N ARG A 137 7.59 6.29 -10.02
CA ARG A 137 8.23 7.07 -8.95
C ARG A 137 8.38 6.28 -7.65
N SER A 138 7.26 5.72 -7.18
CA SER A 138 7.20 4.87 -5.99
C SER A 138 8.06 3.62 -6.17
N SER A 139 7.98 2.99 -7.36
CA SER A 139 8.83 1.85 -7.71
C SER A 139 10.31 2.19 -7.64
N TRP A 140 10.73 3.35 -8.18
CA TRP A 140 12.12 3.81 -8.12
C TRP A 140 12.59 4.00 -6.68
N LEU A 141 11.79 4.64 -5.82
CA LEU A 141 12.12 4.86 -4.41
C LEU A 141 12.26 3.55 -3.62
N LEU A 142 11.32 2.62 -3.84
CA LEU A 142 11.36 1.30 -3.21
C LEU A 142 12.58 0.51 -3.68
N LEU A 143 12.90 0.55 -4.98
CA LEU A 143 14.08 -0.13 -5.52
C LEU A 143 15.39 0.47 -5.00
N SER A 144 15.52 1.78 -4.90
CA SER A 144 16.67 2.45 -4.28
C SER A 144 16.88 2.01 -2.82
N ALA A 145 15.78 1.81 -2.08
CA ALA A 145 15.85 1.26 -0.73
C ALA A 145 16.31 -0.21 -0.70
N LEU A 146 15.78 -1.06 -1.58
CA LEU A 146 16.15 -2.47 -1.70
C LEU A 146 17.61 -2.65 -2.13
N GLU A 147 18.10 -1.81 -3.04
CA GLU A 147 19.48 -1.83 -3.50
C GLU A 147 20.45 -1.56 -2.34
N ARG A 148 20.22 -0.51 -1.55
CA ARG A 148 21.01 -0.22 -0.36
C ARG A 148 20.89 -1.28 0.73
N ASN A 149 19.74 -1.97 0.82
CA ASN A 149 19.59 -3.11 1.71
C ASN A 149 20.40 -4.34 1.24
N GLY A 150 20.77 -4.40 -0.04
CA GLY A 150 21.41 -5.54 -0.69
C GLY A 150 20.47 -6.71 -0.96
N ALA A 151 19.18 -6.58 -0.64
CA ALA A 151 18.21 -7.67 -0.62
C ALA A 151 16.81 -7.21 -1.04
N GLY A 152 15.95 -8.19 -1.34
CA GLY A 152 14.55 -7.98 -1.68
C GLY A 152 14.26 -7.88 -3.17
N VAL A 153 12.98 -8.08 -3.50
CA VAL A 153 12.40 -7.98 -4.85
C VAL A 153 11.13 -7.14 -4.78
N LEU A 154 10.99 -6.22 -5.74
CA LEU A 154 9.76 -5.45 -5.96
C LEU A 154 8.93 -6.09 -7.08
N HIS A 155 7.71 -6.49 -6.74
CA HIS A 155 6.68 -6.94 -7.65
C HIS A 155 5.66 -5.83 -7.86
N SER A 156 5.68 -5.21 -9.04
CA SER A 156 4.78 -4.11 -9.39
C SER A 156 3.71 -4.57 -10.38
N PHE A 157 2.50 -4.03 -10.24
CA PHE A 157 1.36 -4.35 -11.09
C PHE A 157 0.71 -3.09 -11.62
N ASP A 158 0.50 -3.03 -12.94
CA ASP A 158 -0.19 -1.94 -13.62
C ASP A 158 -1.07 -2.49 -14.75
N ILE A 159 -2.05 -1.73 -15.22
CA ILE A 159 -2.85 -2.07 -16.41
C ILE A 159 -2.17 -1.61 -17.72
N SER A 160 -1.22 -0.69 -17.62
CA SER A 160 -0.45 -0.14 -18.73
C SER A 160 0.86 -0.90 -18.93
N ASP A 161 1.18 -1.24 -20.18
CA ASP A 161 2.47 -1.82 -20.57
C ASP A 161 3.60 -0.79 -20.65
N SER A 162 3.25 0.49 -20.64
CA SER A 162 4.19 1.62 -20.65
C SER A 162 4.56 2.11 -19.25
N ALA A 163 4.12 1.40 -18.20
CA ALA A 163 4.37 1.77 -16.82
C ALA A 163 5.84 1.60 -16.41
N GLY A 164 6.28 2.44 -15.47
CA GLY A 164 7.60 2.36 -14.83
C GLY A 164 8.75 2.90 -15.67
N ARG A 165 8.51 3.91 -16.50
CA ARG A 165 9.52 4.58 -17.34
C ARG A 165 10.73 5.10 -16.55
N LEU A 166 10.52 5.60 -15.34
CA LEU A 166 11.59 6.07 -14.45
C LEU A 166 12.52 4.93 -14.03
N VAL A 167 11.99 3.72 -13.87
CA VAL A 167 12.77 2.54 -13.50
C VAL A 167 13.43 1.92 -14.74
N ALA A 168 12.70 1.82 -15.86
CA ALA A 168 13.09 1.12 -17.08
C ALA A 168 13.41 -0.38 -16.86
N GLN A 169 14.65 -0.72 -16.52
CA GLN A 169 15.04 -2.10 -16.19
C GLN A 169 15.81 -2.10 -14.88
N HIS A 170 15.49 -3.05 -14.00
CA HIS A 170 16.19 -3.21 -12.74
C HIS A 170 16.21 -4.68 -12.31
N PRO A 171 17.35 -5.24 -11.85
CA PRO A 171 17.49 -6.67 -11.58
C PRO A 171 16.56 -7.19 -10.46
N ARG A 172 16.19 -6.32 -9.53
CA ARG A 172 15.27 -6.62 -8.41
C ARG A 172 13.81 -6.26 -8.70
N TRP A 173 13.48 -5.84 -9.92
CA TRP A 173 12.13 -5.40 -10.28
C TRP A 173 11.43 -6.41 -11.18
N ARG A 174 10.15 -6.64 -10.92
CA ARG A 174 9.26 -7.49 -11.70
C ARG A 174 7.96 -6.73 -11.94
N LEU A 175 7.80 -6.19 -13.15
CA LEU A 175 6.55 -5.60 -13.60
C LEU A 175 5.67 -6.66 -14.25
N GLU A 176 4.40 -6.73 -13.86
CA GLU A 176 3.39 -7.54 -14.53
C GLU A 176 2.19 -6.69 -14.95
N VAL A 177 1.87 -6.72 -16.24
CA VAL A 177 0.73 -6.00 -16.81
C VAL A 177 -0.55 -6.80 -16.59
N LEU A 178 -1.49 -6.22 -15.85
CA LEU A 178 -2.79 -6.79 -15.54
C LEU A 178 -3.76 -6.63 -16.71
N SER A 179 -4.75 -7.52 -16.80
CA SER A 179 -5.86 -7.36 -17.75
C SER A 179 -6.66 -6.09 -17.43
N ALA A 180 -6.68 -5.12 -18.34
CA ALA A 180 -7.48 -3.90 -18.18
C ALA A 180 -9.00 -4.16 -18.03
N THR A 181 -9.51 -5.30 -18.53
CA THR A 181 -10.92 -5.67 -18.42
C THR A 181 -11.25 -6.51 -17.19
N SER A 182 -10.22 -7.06 -16.53
CA SER A 182 -10.36 -7.92 -15.35
C SER A 182 -9.13 -7.85 -14.42
N PRO A 183 -8.77 -6.65 -13.93
CA PRO A 183 -7.54 -6.45 -13.17
C PRO A 183 -7.55 -7.23 -11.86
N GLU A 184 -8.70 -7.33 -11.18
CA GLU A 184 -8.82 -8.03 -9.90
C GLU A 184 -8.53 -9.53 -10.03
N THR A 185 -9.02 -10.15 -11.11
CA THR A 185 -8.80 -11.58 -11.38
C THR A 185 -7.33 -11.84 -11.72
N SER A 186 -6.73 -10.94 -12.50
CA SER A 186 -5.32 -11.03 -12.89
C SER A 186 -4.42 -10.88 -11.65
N LEU A 187 -4.63 -9.83 -10.85
CA LEU A 187 -3.89 -9.57 -9.63
C LEU A 187 -3.97 -10.74 -8.65
N ARG A 188 -5.17 -11.30 -8.42
CA ARG A 188 -5.35 -12.46 -7.54
C ARG A 188 -4.49 -13.65 -7.96
N ARG A 189 -4.42 -13.94 -9.26
CA ARG A 189 -3.60 -15.04 -9.80
C ARG A 189 -2.12 -14.79 -9.58
N SER A 190 -1.68 -13.55 -9.71
CA SER A 190 -0.27 -13.19 -9.63
C SER A 190 0.22 -13.14 -8.19
N LEU A 191 -0.57 -12.58 -7.27
CA LEU A 191 -0.31 -12.63 -5.83
C LEU A 191 -0.29 -14.06 -5.27
N ALA A 192 -0.95 -15.02 -5.91
CA ALA A 192 -0.86 -16.42 -5.50
C ALA A 192 0.52 -17.04 -5.81
N ARG A 193 1.29 -16.49 -6.77
CA ARG A 193 2.63 -16.96 -7.14
C ARG A 193 3.75 -16.31 -6.31
N ILE A 194 3.56 -15.08 -5.84
CA ILE A 194 4.55 -14.34 -5.04
C ILE A 194 4.66 -14.93 -3.62
N GLY A 195 3.55 -15.39 -3.06
CA GLY A 195 3.54 -15.94 -1.70
C GLY A 195 3.48 -14.85 -0.65
N ARG A 196 4.49 -14.80 0.23
CA ARG A 196 4.57 -13.88 1.38
C ARG A 196 4.88 -12.45 0.93
N ILE A 197 4.28 -11.46 1.60
CA ILE A 197 4.46 -10.03 1.33
C ILE A 197 4.95 -9.35 2.62
N ASP A 198 6.10 -8.68 2.57
CA ASP A 198 6.62 -7.94 3.72
C ASP A 198 6.16 -6.48 3.66
N LEU A 199 6.11 -5.88 2.48
CA LEU A 199 5.56 -4.54 2.23
C LEU A 199 4.55 -4.57 1.09
N PHE A 200 3.35 -4.06 1.33
CA PHE A 200 2.35 -3.79 0.30
C PHE A 200 2.11 -2.28 0.18
N PHE A 201 2.12 -1.75 -1.04
CA PHE A 201 1.79 -0.36 -1.34
C PHE A 201 0.71 -0.26 -2.43
N HIS A 202 -0.42 0.35 -2.12
CA HIS A 202 -1.49 0.62 -3.08
C HIS A 202 -1.43 2.06 -3.60
N ASP A 203 -1.44 2.20 -4.92
CA ASP A 203 -1.49 3.49 -5.65
C ASP A 203 -2.24 3.34 -6.99
N SER A 204 -3.24 2.45 -7.04
CA SER A 204 -3.98 2.10 -8.27
C SER A 204 -5.30 2.85 -8.41
N ASP A 205 -6.43 2.15 -8.31
CA ASP A 205 -7.77 2.74 -8.36
C ASP A 205 -8.24 3.07 -6.95
N HIS A 206 -8.30 4.37 -6.64
CA HIS A 206 -8.69 4.87 -5.32
C HIS A 206 -10.21 4.81 -5.05
N MET A 207 -10.99 4.14 -5.90
CA MET A 207 -12.36 3.80 -5.57
C MET A 207 -12.44 2.81 -4.40
N TYR A 208 -13.51 2.93 -3.62
CA TYR A 208 -13.70 2.16 -2.39
C TYR A 208 -13.60 0.63 -2.56
N LEU A 209 -14.23 0.06 -3.61
CA LEU A 209 -14.28 -1.38 -3.79
C LEU A 209 -12.95 -1.98 -4.31
N PRO A 210 -12.28 -1.40 -5.33
CA PRO A 210 -10.93 -1.80 -5.70
C PRO A 210 -9.94 -1.76 -4.54
N GLN A 211 -9.91 -0.67 -3.76
CA GLN A 211 -9.07 -0.58 -2.56
C GLN A 211 -9.29 -1.73 -1.58
N LEU A 212 -10.55 -1.98 -1.18
CA LEU A 212 -10.87 -3.09 -0.27
C LEU A 212 -10.50 -4.47 -0.84
N PHE A 213 -10.63 -4.66 -2.16
CA PHE A 213 -10.20 -5.88 -2.82
C PHE A 213 -8.70 -6.10 -2.63
N GLU A 214 -7.90 -5.12 -3.06
CA GLU A 214 -6.45 -5.23 -3.04
C GLU A 214 -5.91 -5.37 -1.62
N TYR A 215 -6.43 -4.58 -0.66
CA TYR A 215 -6.08 -4.72 0.76
C TYR A 215 -6.39 -6.13 1.27
N GLY A 216 -7.57 -6.67 0.94
CA GLY A 216 -7.95 -8.03 1.35
C GLY A 216 -7.00 -9.08 0.79
N GLN A 217 -6.63 -8.95 -0.49
CA GLN A 217 -5.70 -9.86 -1.16
C GLN A 217 -4.30 -9.79 -0.56
N ALA A 218 -3.77 -8.60 -0.34
CA ALA A 218 -2.47 -8.38 0.28
C ALA A 218 -2.45 -8.86 1.73
N TRP A 219 -3.43 -8.44 2.55
CA TRP A 219 -3.52 -8.74 3.98
C TRP A 219 -3.43 -10.23 4.30
N SER A 220 -4.08 -11.08 3.49
CA SER A 220 -4.04 -12.54 3.67
C SER A 220 -2.65 -13.17 3.46
N ARG A 221 -1.68 -12.41 2.95
CA ARG A 221 -0.32 -12.84 2.60
C ARG A 221 0.76 -12.05 3.37
N MET A 222 0.37 -11.07 4.17
CA MET A 222 1.31 -10.22 4.88
C MET A 222 2.11 -11.02 5.92
N ALA A 223 3.42 -10.78 5.95
CA ALA A 223 4.31 -11.31 6.96
C ALA A 223 4.03 -10.66 8.34
N PRO A 224 4.28 -11.38 9.44
CA PRO A 224 4.36 -10.75 10.76
C PRO A 224 5.41 -9.62 10.75
N GLY A 225 5.09 -8.47 11.33
CA GLY A 225 5.97 -7.29 11.28
C GLY A 225 5.94 -6.50 9.97
N GLY A 226 5.25 -7.00 8.94
CA GLY A 226 5.12 -6.37 7.63
C GLY A 226 4.25 -5.12 7.64
N VAL A 227 4.26 -4.38 6.54
CA VAL A 227 3.55 -3.09 6.40
C VAL A 227 2.59 -3.11 5.23
N LEU A 228 1.33 -2.72 5.48
CA LEU A 228 0.36 -2.40 4.45
C LEU A 228 0.22 -0.88 4.40
N ALA A 229 0.57 -0.29 3.27
CA ALA A 229 0.48 1.14 3.00
C ALA A 229 -0.40 1.42 1.77
N SER A 230 -0.99 2.61 1.72
CA SER A 230 -1.81 3.08 0.61
C SER A 230 -1.64 4.57 0.42
N ASP A 231 -1.54 4.98 -0.83
CA ASP A 231 -1.69 6.37 -1.21
C ASP A 231 -3.17 6.79 -1.25
N ASP A 232 -3.40 8.10 -1.24
CA ASP A 232 -4.71 8.73 -1.43
C ASP A 232 -5.82 8.13 -0.55
N VAL A 233 -5.52 7.86 0.73
CA VAL A 233 -6.52 7.31 1.68
C VAL A 233 -7.62 8.31 2.02
N ASN A 234 -7.50 9.55 1.54
CA ASN A 234 -8.52 10.60 1.56
C ASN A 234 -9.45 10.59 0.34
N CYS A 235 -9.20 9.79 -0.71
CA CYS A 235 -10.11 9.66 -1.85
C CYS A 235 -11.33 8.78 -1.54
N SER A 236 -11.19 7.83 -0.62
CA SER A 236 -12.29 6.98 -0.16
C SER A 236 -12.10 6.53 1.28
N ARG A 237 -13.19 6.11 1.93
CA ARG A 237 -13.15 5.60 3.31
C ARG A 237 -12.60 4.16 3.42
N ALA A 238 -12.17 3.54 2.32
CA ALA A 238 -11.81 2.12 2.28
C ALA A 238 -10.69 1.77 3.26
N PHE A 239 -9.65 2.59 3.34
CA PHE A 239 -8.51 2.32 4.22
C PHE A 239 -8.92 2.37 5.70
N LEU A 240 -9.67 3.40 6.11
CA LEU A 240 -10.20 3.54 7.48
C LEU A 240 -11.11 2.37 7.85
N ASP A 241 -12.07 2.03 6.99
CA ASP A 241 -13.01 0.94 7.23
C ASP A 241 -12.28 -0.41 7.29
N PHE A 242 -11.26 -0.61 6.42
CA PHE A 242 -10.45 -1.83 6.41
C PHE A 242 -9.64 -1.98 7.69
N CYS A 243 -8.89 -0.94 8.11
CA CYS A 243 -8.13 -0.96 9.36
C CYS A 243 -9.03 -1.17 10.57
N GLY A 244 -10.17 -0.47 10.63
CA GLY A 244 -11.18 -0.64 11.68
C GLY A 244 -11.71 -2.06 11.76
N ALA A 245 -12.05 -2.68 10.62
CA ALA A 245 -12.51 -4.08 10.56
C ALA A 245 -11.42 -5.09 10.96
N LYS A 246 -10.13 -4.73 10.86
CA LYS A 246 -9.00 -5.55 11.31
C LYS A 246 -8.56 -5.23 12.74
N GLY A 247 -9.23 -4.30 13.44
CA GLY A 247 -8.84 -3.85 14.78
C GLY A 247 -7.46 -3.18 14.80
N GLN A 248 -7.02 -2.63 13.68
CA GLN A 248 -5.70 -2.01 13.53
C GLN A 248 -5.77 -0.51 13.72
N ARG A 249 -4.72 0.06 14.30
CA ARG A 249 -4.50 1.51 14.37
C ARG A 249 -3.49 1.93 13.30
N PRO A 250 -3.93 2.61 12.23
CA PRO A 250 -3.02 3.08 11.20
C PRO A 250 -2.28 4.36 11.61
N ALA A 251 -1.15 4.62 10.97
CA ALA A 251 -0.50 5.91 10.90
C ALA A 251 -0.92 6.64 9.61
N PHE A 252 -0.85 7.97 9.64
CA PHE A 252 -1.17 8.81 8.48
C PHE A 252 -0.11 9.89 8.26
N LEU A 253 0.24 10.12 7.01
CA LEU A 253 1.09 11.21 6.55
C LEU A 253 0.26 12.12 5.65
N PHE A 254 0.03 13.34 6.09
CA PHE A 254 -0.48 14.42 5.25
C PHE A 254 0.70 15.12 4.59
N ASP A 255 0.79 14.96 3.28
CA ASP A 255 1.67 15.75 2.44
C ASP A 255 0.89 17.00 1.95
N SER A 256 1.30 17.64 0.87
CA SER A 256 0.66 18.89 0.41
C SER A 256 -0.85 18.78 0.09
N ARG A 257 -1.31 17.66 -0.49
CA ARG A 257 -2.69 17.51 -0.99
C ARG A 257 -3.34 16.17 -0.65
N LYS A 258 -2.54 15.17 -0.32
CA LYS A 258 -2.99 13.79 -0.13
C LYS A 258 -2.53 13.25 1.20
N ILE A 259 -3.23 12.20 1.63
CA ILE A 259 -2.89 11.46 2.83
C ILE A 259 -2.45 10.06 2.40
N THR A 260 -1.24 9.69 2.79
CA THR A 260 -0.77 8.31 2.75
C THR A 260 -1.09 7.66 4.10
N GLY A 261 -1.63 6.45 4.08
CA GLY A 261 -1.92 5.67 5.28
C GLY A 261 -1.05 4.42 5.32
N ALA A 262 -0.62 4.01 6.52
CA ALA A 262 0.05 2.72 6.69
C ALA A 262 -0.30 2.06 8.02
N VAL A 263 -0.22 0.73 8.03
CA VAL A 263 -0.28 -0.09 9.25
C VAL A 263 0.88 -1.06 9.25
N ARG A 264 1.60 -1.13 10.37
CA ARG A 264 2.60 -2.17 10.62
C ARG A 264 1.98 -3.28 11.46
N LEU A 265 2.01 -4.51 10.95
CA LEU A 265 1.48 -5.68 11.62
C LEU A 265 2.36 -6.04 12.82
N ALA A 266 1.77 -6.68 13.83
CA ALA A 266 2.53 -7.20 14.96
C ALA A 266 3.58 -8.22 14.48
N ALA A 267 4.78 -8.15 15.06
CA ALA A 267 5.78 -9.20 14.88
C ALA A 267 5.25 -10.52 15.45
N ALA A 268 5.70 -11.65 14.90
CA ALA A 268 5.41 -12.93 15.49
C ALA A 268 5.99 -12.95 16.93
N PRO A 269 5.26 -13.50 17.92
CA PRO A 269 5.84 -13.70 19.24
C PRO A 269 7.10 -14.56 19.09
N GLN A 270 8.23 -14.10 19.64
CA GLN A 270 9.43 -14.92 19.68
C GLN A 270 9.10 -16.24 20.41
N PRO A 271 9.54 -17.41 19.90
CA PRO A 271 9.43 -18.64 20.66
C PRO A 271 10.12 -18.43 22.01
N ARG A 272 9.42 -18.72 23.10
CA ARG A 272 9.99 -18.66 24.45
C ARG A 272 11.27 -19.49 24.45
N ALA A 273 12.38 -18.89 24.88
CA ALA A 273 13.61 -19.63 25.12
C ALA A 273 13.27 -20.85 25.98
N GLU A 274 13.54 -22.05 25.45
CA GLU A 274 13.42 -23.28 26.23
C GLU A 274 14.27 -23.12 27.48
N LYS A 275 13.64 -23.27 28.65
CA LYS A 275 14.39 -23.33 29.90
C LYS A 275 15.39 -24.49 29.75
N PRO A 276 16.69 -24.28 30.05
CA PRO A 276 17.65 -25.36 30.01
C PRO A 276 17.14 -26.51 30.89
N GLN A 277 17.06 -27.71 30.31
CA GLN A 277 16.72 -28.90 31.07
C GLN A 277 17.75 -29.06 32.19
N PRO A 278 17.32 -29.36 33.43
CA PRO A 278 18.26 -29.66 34.49
C PRO A 278 19.06 -30.89 34.08
N VAL A 279 20.37 -30.72 34.00
CA VAL A 279 21.31 -31.85 33.88
C VAL A 279 21.20 -32.62 35.18
N GLY A 280 20.68 -33.85 35.09
CA GLY A 280 20.60 -34.81 36.20
C GLY A 280 21.95 -35.43 36.52
#